data_AF-A0A7S3GYH9-F1
#
_entry.id   AF-A0A7S3GYH9-F1
#
_cell.length_a   1.000
_cell.length_b   1.000
_cell.length_c   1.000
_cell.angle_alpha   90.00
_cell.angle_beta   90.00
_cell.angle_gamma   90.00
#
_symmetry.space_group_name_H-M   'P 1'
#
loop_
_entity.id
_entity.type
_entity.pdbx_description
1 polymer ?
#
loop_
_entity_poly.entity_id
_entity_poly.type
_entity_poly.pdbx_seq_one_letter_code
_entity_poly.pdbx_strand_id
1 'polypeptide(L)'
;KKVPKPLVNVLTLPAMCEQTGGNWKIGGLFWGGPLHSQTVVDELLERVTEASKYSSTFTQASASHTFVPTPEQPNIQSDAAINQANSFNSTPELFPTSTKAIHHIPTAKRLTGILTSMSLELKDVPFFYSLPDLASTVQCETPRYAQMEAAITNAGYLVSNFHHDPTAVKTNAPDTL
;
A
#
# COMPACT_ATOMS: atom_id res chain seq x y z
N LYS A 1 -17.42 -50.57 25.93
CA LYS A 1 -16.57 -50.37 24.74
C LYS A 1 -16.27 -48.88 24.65
N LYS A 2 -15.01 -48.45 24.85
CA LYS A 2 -14.63 -47.03 24.71
C LYS A 2 -14.71 -46.68 23.21
N VAL A 3 -15.53 -45.71 22.87
CA VAL A 3 -15.59 -45.15 21.51
C VAL A 3 -14.24 -44.47 21.25
N PRO A 4 -13.53 -44.80 20.15
CA PRO A 4 -12.28 -44.10 19.81
C PRO A 4 -12.60 -42.62 19.56
N LYS A 5 -11.85 -41.73 20.21
CA LYS A 5 -11.94 -40.29 19.97
C LYS A 5 -11.65 -40.05 18.47
N PRO A 6 -12.45 -39.23 17.77
CA PRO A 6 -12.16 -38.91 16.38
C PRO A 6 -10.78 -38.26 16.33
N LEU A 7 -9.93 -38.74 15.41
CA LEU A 7 -8.70 -38.06 15.01
C LEU A 7 -9.11 -36.83 14.22
N VAL A 8 -9.66 -35.83 14.92
CA VAL A 8 -9.65 -34.47 14.41
C VAL A 8 -8.17 -34.09 14.35
N ASN A 9 -7.67 -33.92 13.14
CA ASN A 9 -6.36 -33.36 12.88
C ASN A 9 -6.41 -31.88 13.27
N VAL A 10 -6.57 -31.62 14.57
CA VAL A 10 -6.41 -30.32 15.17
C VAL A 10 -4.93 -30.03 15.00
N LEU A 11 -4.60 -28.97 14.28
CA LEU A 11 -3.28 -28.36 14.32
C LEU A 11 -2.95 -28.07 15.78
N THR A 12 -2.33 -29.03 16.46
CA THR A 12 -1.83 -28.87 17.81
C THR A 12 -0.55 -28.06 17.69
N LEU A 13 -0.69 -26.74 17.76
CA LEU A 13 0.46 -25.87 17.94
C LEU A 13 1.16 -26.29 19.25
N PRO A 14 2.50 -26.40 19.29
CA PRO A 14 3.21 -26.58 20.55
C PRO A 14 2.84 -25.45 21.52
N ALA A 15 2.92 -25.70 22.83
CA ALA A 15 2.61 -24.67 23.82
C ALA A 15 3.63 -23.52 23.82
N MET A 16 4.88 -23.80 23.41
CA MET A 16 6.01 -22.89 23.46
C MET A 16 6.75 -22.84 22.12
N CYS A 17 7.36 -21.69 21.83
CA CYS A 17 8.25 -21.45 20.70
C CYS A 17 9.62 -22.08 20.97
N GLU A 18 10.13 -22.84 20.01
CA GLU A 18 11.42 -23.54 20.12
C GLU A 18 12.60 -22.55 20.06
N GLN A 19 12.46 -21.46 19.30
CA GLN A 19 13.53 -20.47 19.14
C GLN A 19 13.62 -19.50 20.33
N THR A 20 12.48 -19.10 20.90
CA THR A 20 12.43 -18.02 21.92
C THR A 20 12.04 -18.50 23.33
N GLY A 21 11.49 -19.70 23.45
CA GLY A 21 10.91 -20.20 24.71
C GLY A 21 9.61 -19.49 25.13
N GLY A 22 9.09 -18.56 24.32
CA GLY A 22 7.84 -17.86 24.61
C GLY A 22 6.61 -18.76 24.41
N ASN A 23 5.53 -18.49 25.15
CA ASN A 23 4.25 -19.18 24.91
C ASN A 23 3.63 -18.73 23.59
N TRP A 24 3.20 -19.68 22.78
CA TRP A 24 2.48 -19.34 21.55
C TRP A 24 1.13 -18.73 21.87
N LYS A 25 0.79 -17.68 21.13
CA LYS A 25 -0.52 -17.03 21.18
C LYS A 25 -1.14 -17.16 19.80
N ILE A 26 -2.42 -17.51 19.77
CA ILE A 26 -3.18 -17.58 18.52
C ILE A 26 -3.76 -16.19 18.25
N GLY A 27 -3.30 -15.56 17.17
CA GLY A 27 -3.95 -14.39 16.60
C GLY A 27 -5.24 -14.80 15.89
N GLY A 28 -6.32 -14.07 16.12
CA GLY A 28 -7.63 -14.35 15.54
C GLY A 28 -7.71 -14.06 14.04
N LEU A 29 -8.77 -14.56 13.41
CA LEU A 29 -9.04 -14.47 11.97
C LEU A 29 -8.70 -13.07 11.41
N PHE A 30 -7.70 -13.02 10.53
CA PHE A 30 -7.23 -11.79 9.91
C PHE A 30 -7.10 -11.96 8.39
N TRP A 31 -7.01 -10.84 7.69
CA TRP A 31 -6.75 -10.84 6.25
C TRP A 31 -5.29 -11.22 5.98
N GLY A 32 -5.07 -12.41 5.39
CA GLY A 32 -3.73 -12.89 5.01
C GLY A 32 -3.33 -12.58 3.56
N GLY A 33 -4.17 -11.86 2.81
CA GLY A 33 -3.90 -11.51 1.42
C GLY A 33 -3.07 -10.23 1.28
N PRO A 34 -2.84 -9.76 0.04
CA PRO A 34 -2.14 -8.52 -0.22
C PRO A 34 -2.78 -7.33 0.49
N LEU A 35 -1.95 -6.47 1.10
CA LEU A 35 -2.42 -5.25 1.78
C LEU A 35 -2.68 -4.09 0.82
N HIS A 36 -1.96 -4.04 -0.31
CA HIS A 36 -2.06 -2.95 -1.28
C HIS A 36 -2.23 -3.51 -2.71
N SER A 37 -3.14 -2.89 -3.47
CA SER A 37 -3.17 -3.07 -4.93
C SER A 37 -2.05 -2.25 -5.55
N GLN A 38 -1.11 -2.93 -6.20
CA GLN A 38 0.11 -2.30 -6.71
C GLN A 38 -0.17 -1.34 -7.85
N THR A 39 -1.07 -1.73 -8.76
CA THR A 39 -1.53 -0.85 -9.83
C THR A 39 -2.04 0.49 -9.30
N VAL A 40 -2.76 0.47 -8.17
CA VAL A 40 -3.28 1.68 -7.54
C VAL A 40 -2.16 2.48 -6.88
N VAL A 41 -1.23 1.83 -6.18
CA VAL A 41 -0.09 2.52 -5.54
C VAL A 41 0.80 3.19 -6.58
N ASP A 42 1.12 2.49 -7.66
CA ASP A 42 1.98 2.99 -8.74
C ASP A 42 1.31 4.14 -9.49
N GLU A 43 0.02 4.01 -9.83
CA GLU A 43 -0.76 5.06 -10.48
C GLU A 43 -0.87 6.32 -9.59
N LEU A 44 -1.07 6.15 -8.28
CA LEU A 44 -1.10 7.28 -7.35
C LEU A 44 0.28 7.94 -7.22
N LEU A 45 1.36 7.16 -7.18
CA LEU A 45 2.72 7.67 -7.10
C LEU A 45 3.07 8.51 -8.34
N GLU A 46 2.68 8.04 -9.52
CA GLU A 46 2.85 8.77 -10.78
C GLU A 46 2.09 10.10 -10.74
N ARG A 47 0.78 10.07 -10.44
CA ARG A 47 -0.06 11.28 -10.37
C ARG A 47 0.47 12.32 -9.38
N VAL A 48 0.92 11.91 -8.19
CA VAL A 48 1.46 12.82 -7.17
C VAL A 48 2.78 13.43 -7.63
N THR A 49 3.62 12.63 -8.29
CA THR A 49 4.91 13.09 -8.82
C THR A 49 4.70 14.08 -9.95
N GLU A 50 3.75 13.83 -10.86
CA GLU A 50 3.36 14.78 -11.90
C GLU A 50 2.79 16.07 -11.31
N ALA A 51 1.89 15.96 -10.35
CA ALA A 51 1.29 17.11 -9.68
C ALA A 51 2.34 18.04 -9.05
N SER A 52 3.40 17.46 -8.49
CA SER A 52 4.51 18.23 -7.91
C SER A 52 5.28 19.05 -8.95
N LYS A 53 5.41 18.55 -10.19
CA LYS A 53 6.12 19.24 -11.28
C LYS A 53 5.36 20.48 -11.72
N TYR A 54 4.06 20.35 -11.99
CA TYR A 54 3.22 21.47 -12.46
C TYR A 54 3.02 22.56 -11.41
N SER A 55 3.08 22.21 -10.11
CA SER A 55 2.99 23.20 -9.02
C SER A 55 4.21 24.14 -8.97
N SER A 56 5.37 23.72 -9.46
CA SER A 56 6.60 24.53 -9.40
C SER A 56 6.70 25.60 -10.50
N THR A 57 5.80 25.56 -11.49
CA THR A 57 5.77 26.52 -12.62
C THR A 57 4.77 27.66 -12.40
N PHE A 58 3.93 27.61 -11.36
CA PHE A 58 2.99 28.69 -11.03
C PHE A 58 3.54 29.54 -9.87
N THR A 59 4.52 30.39 -10.16
CA THR A 59 4.87 31.52 -9.30
C THR A 59 5.09 32.75 -10.19
N GLN A 60 4.22 33.75 -9.98
CA GLN A 60 4.06 35.04 -10.67
C GLN A 60 3.24 35.06 -11.97
N ALA A 61 1.92 35.26 -11.82
CA ALA A 61 1.16 36.19 -12.66
C ALA A 61 -0.07 36.71 -11.89
N SER A 62 0.07 37.94 -11.40
CA SER A 62 -0.96 38.99 -11.30
C SER A 62 -2.31 38.66 -10.66
N ALA A 63 -2.44 39.03 -9.38
CA ALA A 63 -3.71 39.51 -8.85
C ALA A 63 -4.01 40.89 -9.48
N SER A 64 -4.95 40.94 -10.42
CA SER A 64 -5.66 42.18 -10.76
C SER A 64 -7.06 41.84 -11.27
N HIS A 65 -8.02 42.02 -10.37
CA HIS A 65 -9.45 42.03 -10.64
C HIS A 65 -9.82 43.10 -11.66
N THR A 66 -10.45 42.71 -12.78
CA THR A 66 -11.59 43.44 -13.34
C THR A 66 -12.35 42.53 -14.30
N PHE A 67 -13.59 42.17 -13.96
CA PHE A 67 -14.53 41.51 -14.89
C PHE A 67 -15.84 42.30 -14.88
N VAL A 68 -16.19 42.83 -16.05
CA VAL A 68 -17.38 43.65 -16.35
C VAL A 68 -18.53 42.72 -16.78
N PRO A 69 -19.82 43.02 -16.47
CA PRO A 69 -20.94 42.11 -16.73
C PRO A 69 -21.56 42.22 -18.14
N THR A 70 -21.96 41.05 -18.68
CA THR A 70 -23.11 40.62 -19.56
C THR A 70 -23.54 41.46 -20.80
N PRO A 71 -24.08 40.85 -21.90
CA PRO A 71 -25.49 40.38 -21.96
C PRO A 71 -25.81 39.09 -22.80
N GLU A 72 -27.05 38.62 -22.61
CA GLU A 72 -27.91 37.50 -23.11
C GLU A 72 -27.90 37.05 -24.60
N GLN A 73 -27.91 35.72 -24.87
CA GLN A 73 -29.01 34.81 -25.40
C GLN A 73 -29.07 34.71 -26.97
N PRO A 74 -29.65 33.65 -27.65
CA PRO A 74 -30.68 32.69 -27.18
C PRO A 74 -30.56 31.19 -27.61
N ASN A 75 -31.47 30.42 -27.01
CA ASN A 75 -31.87 29.01 -27.14
C ASN A 75 -32.42 28.58 -28.52
N ILE A 76 -32.12 27.34 -28.97
CA ILE A 76 -32.98 26.55 -29.88
C ILE A 76 -33.02 25.08 -29.42
N GLN A 77 -34.26 24.56 -29.27
CA GLN A 77 -34.69 23.20 -28.92
C GLN A 77 -34.92 22.30 -30.14
N SER A 78 -34.85 20.97 -29.94
CA SER A 78 -35.54 19.82 -30.63
C SER A 78 -34.58 18.61 -30.72
N ASP A 79 -34.92 17.32 -30.64
CA ASP A 79 -36.16 16.57 -30.38
C ASP A 79 -35.77 15.12 -30.00
N ALA A 80 -36.75 14.37 -29.49
CA ALA A 80 -36.66 13.05 -28.88
C ALA A 80 -36.19 11.88 -29.77
N ALA A 81 -35.45 10.94 -29.18
CA ALA A 81 -35.61 9.49 -29.43
C ALA A 81 -35.02 8.67 -28.26
N ILE A 82 -35.90 7.93 -27.58
CA ILE A 82 -35.64 7.02 -26.48
C ILE A 82 -35.61 5.58 -27.03
N ASN A 83 -34.70 4.74 -26.51
CA ASN A 83 -34.62 3.26 -26.54
C ASN A 83 -34.03 2.54 -27.77
N GLN A 84 -32.79 2.05 -27.61
CA GLN A 84 -32.56 0.59 -27.69
C GLN A 84 -31.38 0.19 -26.80
N ALA A 85 -31.68 -0.67 -25.82
CA ALA A 85 -30.75 -1.16 -24.81
C ALA A 85 -29.99 -2.40 -25.29
N ASN A 86 -28.75 -2.50 -24.81
CA ASN A 86 -27.98 -3.71 -24.52
C ASN A 86 -27.62 -4.65 -25.69
N SER A 87 -26.41 -4.46 -26.21
CA SER A 87 -25.55 -5.59 -26.57
C SER A 87 -24.20 -5.44 -25.87
N PHE A 88 -23.98 -6.31 -24.89
CA PHE A 88 -22.75 -6.47 -24.12
C PHE A 88 -21.56 -6.76 -25.04
N ASN A 89 -20.61 -5.83 -25.12
CA ASN A 89 -19.22 -6.12 -25.45
C ASN A 89 -18.37 -5.58 -24.30
N SER A 90 -18.02 -6.46 -23.35
CA SER A 90 -17.16 -6.13 -22.22
C SER A 90 -15.70 -6.03 -22.66
N THR A 91 -15.34 -4.89 -23.26
CA THR A 91 -13.96 -4.38 -23.20
C THR A 91 -13.65 -3.98 -21.75
N PRO A 92 -12.43 -4.22 -21.24
CA PRO A 92 -12.06 -3.68 -19.94
C PRO A 92 -12.01 -2.16 -20.08
N GLU A 93 -12.99 -1.49 -19.48
CA GLU A 93 -13.04 -0.04 -19.34
C GLU A 93 -11.72 0.43 -18.71
N LEU A 94 -10.87 1.02 -19.54
CA LEU A 94 -9.77 1.87 -19.12
C LEU A 94 -10.41 2.97 -18.28
N PHE A 95 -10.12 2.98 -16.97
CA PHE A 95 -10.60 3.99 -16.03
C PHE A 95 -10.57 5.36 -16.68
N PRO A 96 -11.66 6.16 -16.61
CA PRO A 96 -11.72 7.43 -17.30
C PRO A 96 -10.52 8.26 -16.86
N THR A 97 -9.65 8.56 -17.81
CA THR A 97 -8.59 9.57 -17.69
C THR A 97 -9.32 10.90 -17.55
N SER A 98 -9.89 11.14 -16.37
CA SER A 98 -10.50 12.40 -16.00
C SER A 98 -9.33 13.36 -15.86
N THR A 99 -8.95 13.98 -16.98
CA THR A 99 -8.11 15.16 -17.12
C THR A 99 -8.75 16.31 -16.34
N LYS A 100 -8.77 16.18 -15.00
CA LYS A 100 -9.22 17.21 -14.07
C LYS A 100 -8.00 17.94 -13.58
N ALA A 101 -8.14 19.26 -13.49
CA ALA A 101 -7.13 20.18 -12.96
C ALA A 101 -6.43 19.57 -11.75
N ILE A 102 -5.10 19.52 -11.81
CA ILE A 102 -4.28 19.03 -10.73
C ILE A 102 -4.48 19.97 -9.53
N HIS A 103 -5.21 19.50 -8.52
CA HIS A 103 -5.33 20.22 -7.26
C HIS A 103 -3.96 20.24 -6.58
N HIS A 104 -3.51 21.41 -6.13
CA HIS A 104 -2.28 21.52 -5.35
C HIS A 104 -2.39 20.69 -4.07
N ILE A 105 -1.49 19.73 -3.89
CA ILE A 105 -1.38 18.86 -2.72
C ILE A 105 -0.24 19.40 -1.84
N PRO A 106 -0.51 20.10 -0.72
CA PRO A 106 0.55 20.67 0.11
C PRO A 106 1.53 19.62 0.66
N THR A 107 1.01 18.41 0.92
CA THR A 107 1.77 17.27 1.45
C THR A 107 2.37 16.37 0.37
N ALA A 108 2.45 16.84 -0.89
CA ALA A 108 2.92 16.03 -2.02
C ALA A 108 4.24 15.31 -1.73
N LYS A 109 5.25 16.00 -1.17
CA LYS A 109 6.54 15.41 -0.81
C LYS A 109 6.42 14.23 0.18
N ARG A 110 5.57 14.39 1.20
CA ARG A 110 5.31 13.33 2.19
C ARG A 110 4.58 12.16 1.54
N LEU A 111 3.57 12.46 0.72
CA LEU A 111 2.77 11.45 0.03
C LEU A 111 3.63 10.64 -0.95
N THR A 112 4.49 11.29 -1.73
CA THR A 112 5.48 10.63 -2.58
C THR A 112 6.34 9.67 -1.75
N GLY A 113 6.90 10.12 -0.63
CA GLY A 113 7.74 9.26 0.21
C GLY A 113 7.01 8.02 0.75
N ILE A 114 5.76 8.16 1.19
CA ILE A 114 4.95 7.03 1.67
C ILE A 114 4.61 6.08 0.52
N LEU A 115 4.17 6.59 -0.62
CA LEU A 115 3.81 5.77 -1.78
C LEU A 115 5.03 5.04 -2.37
N THR A 116 6.19 5.70 -2.40
CA THR A 116 7.46 5.05 -2.77
C THR A 116 7.83 3.95 -1.77
N SER A 117 7.64 4.16 -0.47
CA SER A 117 7.89 3.11 0.52
C SER A 117 6.95 1.91 0.32
N MET A 118 5.66 2.16 0.08
CA MET A 118 4.66 1.12 -0.20
C MET A 118 4.95 0.33 -1.49
N SER A 119 5.44 0.98 -2.55
CA SER A 119 5.72 0.31 -3.83
C SER A 119 6.95 -0.60 -3.77
N LEU A 120 7.93 -0.25 -2.92
CA LEU A 120 9.14 -1.02 -2.67
C LEU A 120 8.98 -2.12 -1.61
N GLU A 121 7.86 -2.14 -0.88
CA GLU A 121 7.60 -3.09 0.20
C GLU A 121 7.29 -4.51 -0.32
N LEU A 122 7.79 -5.54 0.39
CA LEU A 122 7.51 -6.94 0.08
C LEU A 122 6.03 -7.30 0.31
N LYS A 123 5.44 -7.97 -0.68
CA LYS A 123 4.00 -8.24 -0.77
C LYS A 123 3.62 -9.65 -0.33
N ASP A 124 4.53 -10.60 -0.54
CA ASP A 124 4.34 -12.01 -0.23
C ASP A 124 4.53 -12.31 1.27
N VAL A 125 4.86 -11.29 2.07
CA VAL A 125 5.15 -11.40 3.50
C VAL A 125 4.12 -10.57 4.28
N PRO A 126 3.13 -11.20 4.94
CA PRO A 126 2.06 -10.49 5.63
C PRO A 126 2.52 -9.82 6.93
N PHE A 127 3.58 -10.34 7.55
CA PHE A 127 4.11 -9.86 8.83
C PHE A 127 5.46 -9.14 8.67
N PHE A 128 5.95 -8.59 9.77
CA PHE A 128 7.22 -7.86 9.84
C PHE A 128 7.88 -8.13 11.20
N TYR A 129 9.17 -7.80 11.29
CA TYR A 129 9.92 -7.80 12.54
C TYR A 129 10.36 -6.38 12.88
N SER A 130 9.91 -5.86 14.01
CA SER A 130 10.49 -4.66 14.62
C SER A 130 11.87 -5.02 15.18
N LEU A 131 12.93 -4.32 14.75
CA LEU A 131 14.29 -4.64 15.20
C LEU A 131 14.47 -4.51 16.72
N PRO A 132 13.92 -3.48 17.40
CA PRO A 132 13.97 -3.40 18.87
C PRO A 132 13.26 -4.57 19.56
N ASP A 133 12.08 -4.97 19.08
CA ASP A 133 11.30 -6.05 19.70
C ASP A 133 11.97 -7.41 19.46
N LEU A 134 12.53 -7.61 18.27
CA LEU A 134 13.32 -8.79 17.94
C LEU A 134 14.56 -8.88 18.83
N ALA A 135 15.33 -7.80 18.94
CA ALA A 135 16.54 -7.73 19.77
C ALA A 135 16.23 -7.96 21.25
N SER A 136 15.12 -7.41 21.75
CA SER A 136 14.64 -7.68 23.11
C SER A 136 14.28 -9.15 23.33
N THR A 137 13.69 -9.80 22.32
CA THR A 137 13.29 -11.21 22.40
C THR A 137 14.51 -12.14 22.42
N VAL A 138 15.51 -11.88 21.57
CA VAL A 138 16.74 -12.70 21.48
C VAL A 138 17.85 -12.25 22.44
N GLN A 139 17.58 -11.25 23.28
CA GLN A 139 18.51 -10.70 24.27
C GLN A 139 19.83 -10.20 23.66
N CYS A 140 19.76 -9.46 22.55
CA CYS A 140 20.91 -8.84 21.91
C CYS A 140 20.77 -7.32 21.81
N GLU A 141 21.84 -6.64 21.41
CA GLU A 141 21.78 -5.22 21.06
C GLU A 141 21.07 -5.04 19.72
N THR A 142 20.18 -4.03 19.64
CA THR A 142 19.44 -3.73 18.41
C THR A 142 20.39 -3.37 17.26
N PRO A 143 20.48 -4.18 16.19
CA PRO A 143 21.34 -3.86 15.06
C PRO A 143 20.80 -2.66 14.30
N ARG A 144 21.68 -1.94 13.58
CA ARG A 144 21.22 -0.90 12.66
C ARG A 144 20.46 -1.55 11.49
N TYR A 145 19.39 -0.89 11.03
CA TYR A 145 18.60 -1.36 9.89
C TYR A 145 19.47 -1.75 8.69
N ALA A 146 20.39 -0.88 8.27
CA ALA A 146 21.28 -1.13 7.13
C ALA A 146 22.18 -2.36 7.32
N GLN A 147 22.59 -2.68 8.56
CA GLN A 147 23.37 -3.89 8.84
C GLN A 147 22.51 -5.14 8.72
N MET A 148 21.28 -5.09 9.23
CA MET A 148 20.31 -6.19 9.11
C MET A 148 19.95 -6.43 7.63
N GLU A 149 19.66 -5.36 6.89
CA GLU A 149 19.34 -5.38 5.46
C GLU A 149 20.47 -6.01 4.64
N ALA A 150 21.71 -5.58 4.87
CA ALA A 150 22.88 -6.13 4.21
C ALA A 150 23.10 -7.61 4.56
N ALA A 151 22.94 -8.00 5.82
CA ALA A 151 23.11 -9.37 6.26
C ALA A 151 22.09 -10.31 5.60
N ILE A 152 20.81 -9.93 5.58
CA ILE A 152 19.71 -10.71 4.98
C ILE A 152 19.89 -10.81 3.46
N THR A 153 20.23 -9.69 2.80
CA THR A 153 20.48 -9.67 1.35
C THR A 153 21.68 -10.53 0.97
N ASN A 154 22.78 -10.45 1.74
CA ASN A 154 23.97 -11.28 1.51
C ASN A 154 23.70 -12.78 1.75
N ALA A 155 22.72 -13.12 2.59
CA ALA A 155 22.25 -14.49 2.78
C ALA A 155 21.33 -14.98 1.64
N GLY A 156 21.03 -14.12 0.64
CA GLY A 156 20.22 -14.48 -0.54
C GLY A 156 18.71 -14.29 -0.36
N TYR A 157 18.29 -13.63 0.72
CA TYR A 157 16.88 -13.34 1.00
C TYR A 157 16.50 -11.92 0.59
N LEU A 158 15.23 -11.72 0.29
CA LEU A 158 14.67 -10.41 -0.01
C LEU A 158 14.34 -9.68 1.29
N VAL A 159 14.55 -8.38 1.28
CA VAL A 159 14.30 -7.51 2.42
C VAL A 159 13.65 -6.21 1.96
N SER A 160 12.74 -5.66 2.76
CA SER A 160 12.20 -4.32 2.55
C SER A 160 11.93 -3.61 3.87
N ASN A 161 11.75 -2.29 3.78
CA ASN A 161 11.18 -1.49 4.87
C ASN A 161 9.67 -1.77 4.99
N PHE A 162 9.05 -1.30 6.06
CA PHE A 162 7.61 -1.30 6.24
C PHE A 162 7.11 0.15 6.35
N HIS A 163 6.24 0.57 5.43
CA HIS A 163 5.83 1.98 5.34
C HIS A 163 5.16 2.55 6.60
N HIS A 164 4.60 1.69 7.46
CA HIS A 164 3.98 2.08 8.72
C HIS A 164 4.99 2.24 9.88
N ASP A 165 6.06 1.45 9.89
CA ASP A 165 7.07 1.45 10.96
C ASP A 165 8.48 1.43 10.36
N PRO A 166 9.26 2.53 10.47
CA PRO A 166 10.59 2.62 9.88
C PRO A 166 11.63 1.73 10.57
N THR A 167 11.34 1.23 11.77
CA THR A 167 12.21 0.30 12.50
C THR A 167 11.93 -1.17 12.17
N ALA A 168 10.88 -1.42 11.41
CA ALA A 168 10.47 -2.75 11.02
C ALA A 168 11.07 -3.19 9.68
N VAL A 169 11.34 -4.48 9.60
CA VAL A 169 11.85 -5.19 8.44
C VAL A 169 10.85 -6.23 8.00
N LYS A 170 10.56 -6.27 6.70
CA LYS A 170 9.94 -7.42 6.06
C LYS A 170 11.00 -8.23 5.35
N THR A 171 10.91 -9.55 5.43
CA THR A 171 11.84 -10.47 4.80
C THR A 171 11.16 -11.78 4.44
N ASN A 172 11.61 -12.42 3.36
CA ASN A 172 11.22 -13.80 3.03
C ASN A 172 12.16 -14.85 3.66
N ALA A 173 13.12 -14.42 4.49
CA ALA A 173 13.95 -15.34 5.24
C ALA A 173 13.10 -16.18 6.22
N PRO A 174 13.34 -17.50 6.30
CA PRO A 174 12.68 -18.33 7.29
C PRO A 174 13.13 -17.96 8.71
N ASP A 175 12.27 -18.23 9.69
CA ASP A 175 12.54 -18.10 11.12
C ASP A 175 13.36 -19.27 11.68
N THR A 176 13.70 -20.24 10.83
CA THR A 176 14.56 -21.39 11.10
C THR A 176 15.72 -21.37 10.11
N LEU A 177 16.95 -21.28 10.61
CA LEU A 177 18.18 -21.47 9.85
C LEU A 177 18.74 -22.87 10.08
#